data_AF-A0A7K0FY47-F1
#
_entry.id   AF-A0A7K0FY47-F1
#
_cell.length_a   1.000
_cell.length_b   1.000
_cell.length_c   1.000
_cell.angle_alpha   90.00
_cell.angle_beta   90.00
_cell.angle_gamma   90.00
#
_symmetry.space_group_name_H-M   'P 1'
#
loop_
_entity.id
_entity.type
_entity.pdbx_description
1 polymer ?
#
loop_
_entity_poly.entity_id
_entity_poly.type
_entity_poly.pdbx_seq_one_letter_code
_entity_poly.pdbx_strand_id
1 'polypeptide(L)'
;MMNQVLGKIFISGPLAETDIHNGGSIFGIIYYQFLEFISHNEVKITNRVTFNRGMANWQESKENEIWNGHYTVENGKKHIKCELTCMSTKTKLYIDFIDENTLLCEEYFMDNTGKGRVFVKQ
;
A
#
# COMPACT_ATOMS: atom_id res chain seq x y z
N MET A 1 12.58 -6.96 -15.78
CA MET A 1 11.97 -6.31 -14.61
C MET A 1 10.57 -5.77 -14.89
N MET A 2 10.37 -4.95 -15.92
CA MET A 2 9.03 -4.42 -16.28
C MET A 2 7.99 -5.52 -16.54
N ASN A 3 8.35 -6.57 -17.30
CA ASN A 3 7.51 -7.76 -17.51
C ASN A 3 7.26 -8.57 -16.23
N GLN A 4 8.01 -8.36 -15.15
CA GLN A 4 7.86 -9.12 -13.91
C GLN A 4 6.79 -8.53 -12.98
N VAL A 5 6.22 -7.36 -13.25
CA VAL A 5 5.17 -6.75 -12.39
C VAL A 5 3.89 -6.42 -13.11
N LEU A 6 3.94 -6.18 -14.42
CA LEU A 6 2.78 -5.77 -15.20
C LEU A 6 1.62 -6.77 -15.05
N GLY A 7 0.43 -6.26 -14.69
CA GLY A 7 -0.79 -7.05 -14.50
C GLY A 7 -0.76 -7.97 -13.28
N LYS A 8 0.26 -7.88 -12.41
CA LYS A 8 0.32 -8.63 -11.16
C LYS A 8 -0.19 -7.78 -9.99
N ILE A 9 -0.77 -8.48 -9.02
CA ILE A 9 -1.23 -7.93 -7.75
C ILE A 9 -0.33 -8.48 -6.65
N PHE A 10 0.16 -7.58 -5.79
CA PHE A 10 0.93 -7.92 -4.60
C PHE A 10 0.17 -7.46 -3.37
N ILE A 11 0.16 -8.28 -2.32
CA ILE A 11 -0.59 -8.04 -1.09
C ILE A 11 0.38 -7.76 0.05
N SER A 12 0.10 -6.73 0.84
CA SER A 12 0.89 -6.43 2.03
C SER A 12 0.78 -7.52 3.10
N GLY A 13 1.65 -7.48 4.12
CA GLY A 13 1.30 -8.05 5.42
C GLY A 13 0.05 -7.38 6.03
N PRO A 14 -0.55 -7.96 7.09
CA PRO A 14 -1.70 -7.35 7.77
C PRO A 14 -1.32 -6.02 8.40
N LEU A 15 -2.19 -5.03 8.22
CA LEU A 15 -2.05 -3.68 8.77
C LEU A 15 -3.11 -3.47 9.81
N ALA A 16 -2.71 -2.98 10.98
CA ALA A 16 -3.61 -2.72 12.09
C ALA A 16 -3.63 -1.22 12.42
N GLU A 17 -4.83 -0.68 12.56
CA GLU A 17 -5.06 0.65 13.14
C GLU A 17 -5.97 0.47 14.35
N THR A 18 -5.63 1.12 15.46
CA THR A 18 -6.35 0.99 16.74
C THR A 18 -6.65 2.35 17.31
N ASP A 19 -7.81 2.47 17.97
CA ASP A 19 -8.21 3.66 18.71
C ASP A 19 -8.62 3.27 20.13
N ILE A 20 -8.11 4.01 21.12
CA ILE A 20 -8.34 3.76 22.55
C ILE A 20 -9.02 5.00 23.13
N HIS A 21 -10.30 4.87 23.47
CA HIS A 21 -11.04 5.94 24.13
C HIS A 21 -10.93 5.83 25.66
N ASN A 22 -11.12 6.97 26.36
CA ASN A 22 -10.89 7.19 27.80
C ASN A 22 -11.62 6.26 28.81
N GLY A 23 -12.31 5.22 28.35
CA GLY A 23 -12.94 4.17 29.18
C GLY A 23 -12.35 2.77 29.02
N GLY A 24 -11.20 2.60 28.35
CA GLY A 24 -10.54 1.31 28.18
C GLY A 24 -11.14 0.40 27.10
N SER A 25 -12.09 0.91 26.32
CA SER A 25 -12.59 0.21 25.13
C SER A 25 -11.57 0.31 23.99
N ILE A 26 -11.12 -0.84 23.48
CA ILE A 26 -10.22 -0.94 22.34
C ILE A 26 -11.03 -1.14 21.08
N PHE A 27 -10.90 -0.21 20.15
CA PHE A 27 -11.41 -0.29 18.80
C PHE A 27 -10.26 -0.62 17.86
N GLY A 28 -10.53 -1.37 16.80
CA GLY A 28 -9.47 -1.75 15.87
C GLY A 28 -9.98 -2.21 14.52
N ILE A 29 -9.15 -2.01 13.51
CA ILE A 29 -9.36 -2.48 12.15
C ILE A 29 -8.10 -3.20 11.66
N ILE A 30 -8.27 -4.33 10.98
CA ILE A 30 -7.19 -5.02 10.27
C ILE A 30 -7.53 -5.06 8.79
N TYR A 31 -6.60 -4.61 7.96
CA TYR A 31 -6.76 -4.58 6.52
C TYR A 31 -5.47 -4.96 5.79
N TYR A 32 -5.62 -5.29 4.52
CA TYR A 32 -4.53 -5.56 3.59
C TYR A 32 -4.53 -4.52 2.49
N GLN A 33 -3.34 -4.18 2.01
CA GLN A 33 -3.14 -3.34 0.82
C GLN A 33 -2.82 -4.22 -0.38
N PHE A 34 -3.42 -3.91 -1.51
CA PHE A 34 -3.22 -4.57 -2.78
C PHE A 34 -2.56 -3.59 -3.74
N LEU A 35 -1.30 -3.83 -4.06
CA LEU A 35 -0.52 -3.07 -5.02
C LEU A 35 -0.62 -3.72 -6.41
N GLU A 36 -1.15 -2.98 -7.37
CA GLU A 36 -1.35 -3.44 -8.75
C GLU A 36 -0.60 -2.52 -9.73
N PHE A 37 0.23 -3.12 -10.58
CA PHE A 37 0.87 -2.43 -11.71
C PHE A 37 -0.01 -2.59 -12.96
N ILE A 38 -0.92 -1.65 -13.17
CA ILE A 38 -2.00 -1.71 -14.16
C ILE A 38 -1.44 -1.67 -15.59
N SER A 39 -0.50 -0.77 -15.85
CA SER A 39 0.07 -0.55 -17.19
C SER A 39 1.58 -0.26 -17.11
N HIS A 40 2.19 0.15 -18.22
CA HIS A 40 3.63 0.42 -18.29
C HIS A 40 4.10 1.57 -17.37
N ASN A 41 3.18 2.42 -16.92
CA ASN A 41 3.50 3.54 -16.05
C ASN A 41 2.43 3.78 -14.98
N GLU A 42 1.41 2.93 -14.89
CA GLU A 42 0.28 3.14 -13.98
C GLU A 42 0.31 2.11 -12.86
N VAL A 43 0.08 2.61 -11.64
CA VAL A 43 0.06 1.81 -10.42
C VAL A 43 -1.10 2.24 -9.54
N LYS A 44 -1.70 1.28 -8.83
CA LYS A 44 -2.82 1.48 -7.94
C LYS A 44 -2.63 0.71 -6.64
N ILE A 45 -3.05 1.32 -5.53
CA ILE A 45 -3.26 0.63 -4.26
C ILE A 45 -4.73 0.69 -3.89
N THR A 46 -5.30 -0.46 -3.55
CA THR A 46 -6.59 -0.58 -2.88
C THR A 46 -6.43 -1.26 -1.54
N ASN A 47 -7.41 -1.08 -0.66
CA ASN A 47 -7.46 -1.78 0.62
C ASN A 47 -8.59 -2.81 0.65
N ARG A 48 -8.41 -3.85 1.47
CA ARG A 48 -9.51 -4.73 1.89
C ARG A 48 -9.48 -4.93 3.39
N VAL A 49 -10.59 -4.61 4.03
CA VAL A 49 -10.75 -4.81 5.48
C VAL A 49 -11.11 -6.27 5.75
N THR A 50 -10.48 -6.85 6.78
CA THR A 50 -10.67 -8.26 7.17
C THR A 50 -11.16 -8.41 8.60
N PHE A 51 -10.98 -7.37 9.41
CA PHE A 51 -11.48 -7.31 10.77
C PHE A 51 -11.87 -5.88 11.12
N ASN A 52 -12.99 -5.72 11.82
CA ASN A 52 -13.44 -4.44 12.35
C ASN A 52 -14.11 -4.64 13.70
N ARG A 53 -13.65 -3.90 14.71
CA ARG A 53 -14.29 -3.80 16.03
C ARG A 53 -14.61 -2.35 16.34
N GLY A 54 -15.85 -1.96 16.10
CA GLY A 54 -16.41 -0.65 16.47
C GLY A 54 -15.82 0.54 15.72
N MET A 55 -15.26 0.32 14.52
CA MET A 55 -14.71 1.36 13.64
C MET A 55 -15.41 1.35 12.27
N ALA A 56 -16.76 1.33 12.23
CA ALA A 56 -17.54 1.22 10.99
C ALA A 56 -17.20 2.31 9.95
N ASN A 57 -17.12 3.58 10.36
CA ASN A 57 -16.77 4.68 9.46
C ASN A 57 -15.34 4.56 8.91
N TRP A 58 -14.41 4.03 9.72
CA TRP A 58 -13.05 3.80 9.25
C TRP A 58 -12.98 2.63 8.28
N GLN A 59 -13.80 1.59 8.47
CA GLN A 59 -13.90 0.52 7.47
C GLN A 59 -14.34 1.09 6.13
N GLU A 60 -15.44 1.84 6.08
CA GLU A 60 -15.91 2.44 4.83
C GLU A 60 -14.84 3.36 4.22
N SER A 61 -14.20 4.19 5.05
CA SER A 61 -13.10 5.04 4.60
C SER A 61 -11.94 4.25 4.01
N LYS A 62 -11.55 3.12 4.62
CA LYS A 62 -10.44 2.29 4.15
C LYS A 62 -10.80 1.52 2.90
N GLU A 63 -11.99 0.91 2.82
CA GLU A 63 -12.45 0.16 1.65
C GLU A 63 -12.61 1.07 0.41
N ASN A 64 -12.94 2.35 0.62
CA ASN A 64 -13.05 3.34 -0.45
C ASN A 64 -11.74 4.13 -0.71
N GLU A 65 -10.69 3.90 0.08
CA GLU A 65 -9.39 4.56 -0.11
C GLU A 65 -8.64 3.89 -1.27
N ILE A 66 -8.54 4.61 -2.39
CA ILE A 66 -7.84 4.18 -3.60
C ILE A 66 -6.73 5.17 -3.93
N TRP A 67 -5.50 4.69 -3.94
CA TRP A 67 -4.33 5.46 -4.36
C TRP A 67 -4.00 5.13 -5.80
N ASN A 68 -3.93 6.13 -6.67
CA ASN A 68 -3.56 5.96 -8.08
C ASN A 68 -2.34 6.81 -8.39
N GLY A 69 -1.54 6.38 -9.37
CA GLY A 69 -0.45 7.22 -9.84
C GLY A 69 0.47 6.51 -10.80
N HIS A 70 1.73 6.94 -10.79
CA HIS A 70 2.71 6.50 -11.75
C HIS A 70 3.90 5.84 -11.11
N TYR A 71 4.53 4.91 -11.82
CA TYR A 71 5.78 4.32 -11.39
C TYR A 71 6.87 4.47 -12.43
N THR A 72 8.10 4.54 -11.96
CA THR A 72 9.32 4.53 -12.78
C THR A 72 10.26 3.44 -12.27
N VAL A 73 10.90 2.75 -13.20
CA VAL A 73 11.94 1.77 -12.90
C VAL A 73 13.29 2.47 -13.03
N GLU A 74 14.07 2.52 -11.96
CA GLU A 74 15.41 3.12 -12.03
C GLU A 74 16.32 2.27 -12.93
N ASN A 75 16.94 2.92 -13.91
CA ASN A 75 17.70 2.22 -14.95
C ASN A 75 18.88 1.45 -14.34
N GLY A 76 18.93 0.13 -14.57
CA GLY A 76 19.98 -0.76 -14.06
C GLY A 76 19.82 -1.23 -12.61
N LYS A 77 18.72 -0.89 -11.90
CA LYS A 77 18.51 -1.28 -10.51
C LYS A 77 17.21 -2.06 -10.30
N LYS A 78 17.13 -2.78 -9.17
CA LYS A 78 15.94 -3.52 -8.69
C LYS A 78 14.88 -2.62 -8.03
N HIS A 79 14.92 -1.30 -8.30
CA HIS A 79 14.13 -0.32 -7.57
C HIS A 79 13.04 0.26 -8.46
N ILE A 80 11.83 0.29 -7.94
CA ILE A 80 10.67 0.98 -8.50
C ILE A 80 10.33 2.14 -7.59
N LYS A 81 10.18 3.33 -8.17
CA LYS A 81 9.60 4.48 -7.48
C LYS A 81 8.16 4.66 -7.94
N CYS A 82 7.21 4.60 -7.01
CA CYS A 82 5.80 4.92 -7.26
C CYS A 82 5.47 6.29 -6.66
N GLU A 83 4.78 7.13 -7.42
CA GLU A 83 4.25 8.42 -7.00
C GLU A 83 2.73 8.34 -7.09
N LEU A 84 2.09 8.32 -5.91
CA LEU A 84 0.67 8.00 -5.75
C LEU A 84 -0.08 9.19 -5.17
N THR A 85 -1.34 9.31 -5.55
CA THR A 85 -2.27 10.33 -5.04
C THR A 85 -3.60 9.68 -4.67
N CYS A 86 -4.15 10.09 -3.53
CA CYS A 86 -5.52 9.80 -3.12
C CYS A 86 -6.18 11.11 -2.75
N MET A 87 -7.25 11.48 -3.46
CA MET A 87 -7.86 12.81 -3.38
C MET A 87 -6.82 13.94 -3.61
N SER A 88 -6.47 14.71 -2.57
CA SER A 88 -5.46 15.78 -2.59
C SER A 88 -4.15 15.39 -1.91
N THR A 89 -4.07 14.18 -1.35
CA THR A 89 -2.92 13.70 -0.59
C THR A 89 -1.96 12.93 -1.50
N LYS A 90 -0.66 13.19 -1.35
CA LYS A 90 0.41 12.53 -2.12
C LYS A 90 1.26 11.65 -1.23
N THR A 91 1.68 10.51 -1.77
CA THR A 91 2.63 9.60 -1.14
C THR A 91 3.61 9.06 -2.17
N LYS A 92 4.79 8.63 -1.71
CA LYS A 92 5.79 7.96 -2.55
C LYS A 92 6.11 6.59 -1.99
N LEU A 93 6.27 5.60 -2.86
CA LEU A 93 6.77 4.29 -2.49
C LEU A 93 8.10 4.06 -3.19
N TYR A 94 9.09 3.61 -2.44
CA TYR A 94 10.30 3.00 -2.99
C TYR A 94 10.18 1.50 -2.79
N ILE A 95 10.34 0.74 -3.86
CA ILE A 95 10.04 -0.70 -3.88
C ILE A 95 11.23 -1.46 -4.47
N ASP A 96 11.70 -2.44 -3.73
CA ASP A 96 12.82 -3.30 -4.07
C ASP A 96 12.33 -4.71 -4.35
N PHE A 97 12.76 -5.29 -5.48
CA PHE A 97 12.57 -6.72 -5.71
C PHE A 97 13.56 -7.53 -4.87
N ILE A 98 13.03 -8.30 -3.93
CA ILE A 98 13.81 -9.32 -3.24
C ILE A 98 13.92 -10.55 -4.16
N ASP A 99 12.79 -10.97 -4.72
CA ASP A 99 12.67 -12.03 -5.71
C ASP A 99 11.51 -11.75 -6.70
N GLU A 100 11.10 -12.73 -7.50
CA GLU A 100 10.04 -12.59 -8.51
C GLU A 100 8.61 -12.46 -7.96
N ASN A 101 8.41 -12.76 -6.68
CA ASN A 101 7.14 -12.78 -5.96
C ASN A 101 7.12 -11.85 -4.74
N THR A 102 8.28 -11.38 -4.26
CA THR A 102 8.39 -10.58 -3.03
C THR A 102 8.93 -9.19 -3.32
N LEU A 103 8.18 -8.19 -2.88
CA LEU A 103 8.54 -6.77 -2.92
C LEU A 103 8.77 -6.25 -1.50
N LEU A 104 9.89 -5.60 -1.27
CA LEU A 104 10.13 -4.81 -0.06
C LEU A 104 9.84 -3.36 -0.39
N CYS A 105 8.96 -2.72 0.37
CA CYS A 105 8.49 -1.37 0.12
C CYS A 105 8.80 -0.47 1.31
N GLU A 106 9.21 0.76 1.04
CA GLU A 106 9.21 1.84 2.01
C GLU A 106 8.26 2.95 1.54
N GLU A 107 7.23 3.20 2.32
CA GLU A 107 6.21 4.23 2.06
C GLU A 107 6.57 5.54 2.76
N TYR A 108 6.65 6.62 1.99
CA TYR A 108 6.93 7.97 2.48
C TYR A 108 5.72 8.86 2.30
N PHE A 109 5.08 9.20 3.41
CA PHE A 109 3.99 10.16 3.42
C PHE A 109 4.55 11.59 3.47
N MET A 110 4.23 12.41 2.45
CA MET A 110 4.71 13.79 2.33
C MET A 110 6.23 13.97 2.59
N ASP A 111 7.05 12.99 2.17
CA ASP A 111 8.51 12.99 2.30
C ASP A 111 9.07 13.07 3.76
N ASN A 112 8.24 12.85 4.79
CA ASN A 112 8.65 13.09 6.19
C ASN A 112 8.93 11.82 7.03
N THR A 113 8.22 10.71 6.81
CA THR A 113 8.42 9.48 7.61
C THR A 113 8.20 8.23 6.77
N GLY A 114 9.23 7.40 6.66
CA GLY A 114 9.19 6.10 5.99
C GLY A 114 8.51 5.04 6.85
N LYS A 115 7.57 4.29 6.27
CA LYS A 115 6.99 3.06 6.85
C LYS A 115 7.32 1.87 5.96
N GLY A 116 8.11 0.95 6.50
CA GLY A 116 8.44 -0.30 5.82
C GLY A 116 7.22 -1.21 5.68
N ARG A 117 7.03 -1.80 4.50
CA ARG A 117 5.97 -2.76 4.15
C ARG A 117 6.58 -3.88 3.31
N VAL A 118 6.11 -5.11 3.51
CA VAL A 118 6.43 -6.23 2.61
C VAL A 118 5.17 -6.56 1.83
N PHE A 119 5.30 -6.70 0.51
CA PHE A 119 4.25 -7.17 -0.36
C PHE A 119 4.64 -8.50 -1.01
N VAL A 120 3.70 -9.44 -1.06
CA VAL A 120 3.88 -10.77 -1.67
C VAL A 120 2.86 -10.93 -2.79
N LYS A 121 3.31 -11.47 -3.93
CA LYS A 121 2.47 -11.70 -5.10
C LYS A 121 1.33 -12.65 -4.75
N GLN A 122 0.11 -12.28 -5.14
CA GLN A 122 -1.08 -13.14 -5.03
C GLN A 122 -1.10 -14.23 -6.13
#